data_AF-A0A358QWC3-F1
#
_entry.id   AF-A0A358QWC3-F1
#
_cell.length_a   1.000
_cell.length_b   1.000
_cell.length_c   1.000
_cell.angle_alpha   90.00
_cell.angle_beta   90.00
_cell.angle_gamma   90.00
#
_symmetry.space_group_name_H-M   'P 1'
#
loop_
_entity.id
_entity.type
_entity.pdbx_description
1 polymer ?
#
loop_
_entity_poly.entity_id
_entity_poly.type
_entity_poly.pdbx_seq_one_letter_code
_entity_poly.pdbx_strand_id
1 'polypeptide(L)'
;MAIVDGQPTNGEKVLNWQREEKIAIPLTEREKRMAIRCSDWNRIMRNVKNNLEPTPKISIIYSILFGIAGSAGLSIIPIAKSEGLASWVAPLYVCTFIFSLLCAFVFLLVEIKIVQPSKCSRIKEIEDDMKDIEDMFIVENNDTGPKYMTY
;
A
#
# COMPACT_ATOMS: atom_id res chain seq x y z
N MET A 1 25.95 -49.46 42.38
CA MET A 1 24.57 -49.41 41.89
C MET A 1 24.27 -47.94 41.61
N ALA A 2 24.25 -47.56 40.33
CA ALA A 2 24.07 -46.18 39.91
C ALA A 2 22.57 -45.82 39.93
N ILE A 3 22.24 -44.61 40.38
CA ILE A 3 20.93 -44.00 40.14
C ILE A 3 21.19 -42.72 39.35
N VAL A 4 20.79 -42.78 38.09
CA VAL A 4 20.67 -41.67 37.16
C VAL A 4 19.17 -41.57 36.86
N ASP A 5 18.54 -40.50 37.31
CA ASP A 5 17.78 -39.54 36.48
C ASP A 5 16.81 -38.69 37.30
N GLY A 6 16.79 -37.40 37.01
CA GLY A 6 15.82 -36.46 37.58
C GLY A 6 16.19 -34.99 37.44
N GLN A 7 16.50 -34.50 36.25
CA GLN A 7 16.30 -33.08 35.93
C GLN A 7 14.80 -32.80 35.80
N PRO A 8 14.32 -31.69 36.38
CA PRO A 8 13.40 -30.84 35.64
C PRO A 8 13.90 -29.39 35.57
N THR A 9 14.11 -28.99 34.31
CA THR A 9 13.57 -27.77 33.69
C THR A 9 13.95 -26.42 34.28
N ASN A 10 14.96 -25.82 33.64
CA ASN A 10 14.93 -24.45 33.10
C ASN A 10 13.89 -23.54 33.77
N GLY A 11 14.29 -22.94 34.90
CA GLY A 11 13.49 -21.91 35.54
C GLY A 11 13.28 -20.78 34.55
N GLU A 12 12.10 -20.75 33.93
CA GLU A 12 11.62 -19.61 33.16
C GLU A 12 11.78 -18.38 34.05
N LYS A 13 12.80 -17.58 33.74
CA LYS A 13 12.86 -16.20 34.21
C LYS A 13 11.70 -15.48 33.52
N VAL A 14 10.53 -15.53 34.13
CA VAL A 14 9.39 -14.71 33.76
C VAL A 14 9.81 -13.27 33.99
N LEU A 15 10.20 -12.58 32.91
CA LEU A 15 10.36 -11.14 32.92
C LEU A 15 8.95 -10.55 33.00
N ASN A 16 8.49 -10.27 34.23
CA ASN A 16 7.34 -9.42 34.46
C ASN A 16 7.69 -8.01 33.99
N TRP A 17 7.44 -7.73 32.72
CA TRP A 17 7.59 -6.40 32.16
C TRP A 17 6.34 -5.58 32.44
N GLN A 18 6.16 -5.17 33.69
CA GLN A 18 5.27 -4.05 34.01
C GLN A 18 6.08 -2.77 33.93
N ARG A 19 6.14 -2.20 32.73
CA ARG A 19 6.78 -0.91 32.50
C ARG A 19 5.82 0.20 32.96
N GLU A 20 5.93 0.59 34.22
CA GLU A 20 5.39 1.86 34.74
C GLU A 20 6.23 3.04 34.23
N GLU A 21 6.42 3.14 32.91
CA GLU A 21 6.93 4.39 32.35
C GLU A 21 5.77 5.38 32.38
N LYS A 22 5.85 6.35 33.31
CA LYS A 22 5.09 7.59 33.21
C LYS A 22 5.47 8.23 31.88
N ILE A 23 4.61 8.04 30.88
CA ILE A 23 4.69 8.76 29.63
C ILE A 23 4.66 10.23 30.01
N ALA A 24 5.78 10.92 29.79
CA ALA A 24 5.85 12.35 30.03
C ALA A 24 4.77 12.98 29.13
N ILE A 25 3.74 13.55 29.76
CA ILE A 25 2.76 14.34 29.04
C ILE A 25 3.58 15.47 28.41
N PRO A 26 3.57 15.62 27.08
CA PRO A 26 4.39 16.61 26.41
C PRO A 26 4.14 17.98 27.02
N LEU A 27 5.19 18.56 27.60
CA LEU A 27 5.11 19.82 28.35
C LEU A 27 4.96 21.02 27.40
N THR A 28 5.26 20.82 26.11
CA THR A 28 5.29 21.86 25.11
C THR A 28 4.07 21.77 24.18
N GLU A 29 3.40 22.90 23.93
CA GLU A 29 2.28 23.04 22.98
C GLU A 29 2.57 22.49 21.57
N ARG A 30 3.85 22.38 21.20
CA ARG A 30 4.30 21.77 19.95
C ARG A 30 4.24 20.25 19.96
N GLU A 31 4.48 19.64 21.11
CA GLU A 31 4.49 18.19 21.29
C GLU A 31 3.07 17.66 21.61
N LYS A 32 2.21 18.48 22.24
CA LYS A 32 0.76 18.21 22.32
C LYS A 32 0.12 18.08 20.92
N ARG A 33 0.57 18.88 19.95
CA ARG A 33 0.15 18.77 18.54
C ARG A 33 0.61 17.49 17.84
N MET A 34 1.57 16.77 18.42
CA MET A 34 2.02 15.48 17.93
C MET A 34 1.27 14.31 18.59
N ALA A 35 0.45 14.57 19.61
CA ALA A 35 -0.33 13.55 20.30
C ALA A 35 -1.69 13.36 19.61
N ILE A 36 -1.73 12.47 18.61
CA ILE A 36 -2.99 11.99 18.03
C ILE A 36 -3.70 11.13 19.09
N ARG A 37 -5.02 11.33 19.28
CA ARG A 37 -5.82 10.49 20.19
C ARG A 37 -5.75 9.03 19.74
N CYS A 38 -5.61 8.09 20.69
CA CYS A 38 -5.55 6.66 20.36
C CYS A 38 -6.78 6.18 19.56
N SER A 39 -7.95 6.78 19.76
CA SER A 39 -9.17 6.49 18.98
C SER A 39 -9.02 6.83 17.51
N ASP A 40 -8.44 7.98 17.20
CA ASP A 40 -8.28 8.50 15.84
C ASP A 40 -7.16 7.77 15.12
N TRP A 41 -6.07 7.47 15.83
CA TRP A 41 -5.03 6.58 15.34
C TRP A 41 -5.56 5.19 14.96
N ASN A 42 -6.42 4.61 15.81
CA ASN A 42 -7.05 3.32 15.52
C ASN A 42 -8.05 3.41 14.35
N ARG A 43 -8.70 4.56 14.12
CA ARG A 43 -9.57 4.81 12.97
C ARG A 43 -8.75 4.84 11.68
N ILE A 44 -7.69 5.64 11.63
CA ILE A 44 -6.78 5.71 10.48
C ILE A 44 -6.15 4.34 10.22
N MET A 45 -5.61 3.68 11.25
CA MET A 45 -4.96 2.37 11.11
C MET A 45 -5.91 1.32 10.53
N ARG A 46 -7.18 1.33 10.94
CA ARG A 46 -8.21 0.44 10.41
C ARG A 46 -8.54 0.77 8.96
N ASN A 47 -8.69 2.04 8.62
CA ASN A 47 -8.96 2.48 7.25
C ASN A 47 -7.78 2.15 6.33
N VAL A 48 -6.55 2.40 6.77
CA VAL A 48 -5.32 2.02 6.06
C VAL A 48 -5.21 0.51 5.89
N LYS A 49 -5.43 -0.28 6.93
CA LYS A 49 -5.37 -1.75 6.86
C LYS A 49 -6.44 -2.33 5.93
N ASN A 50 -7.64 -1.77 5.94
CA ASN A 50 -8.73 -2.17 5.06
C ASN A 50 -8.52 -1.69 3.61
N ASN A 51 -7.76 -0.61 3.42
CA ASN A 51 -7.42 -0.06 2.10
C ASN A 51 -6.09 -0.59 1.53
N LEU A 52 -5.32 -1.34 2.33
CA LEU A 52 -4.14 -2.10 1.91
C LEU A 52 -4.51 -3.41 1.18
N GLU A 53 -5.65 -3.45 0.51
CA GLU A 53 -5.94 -4.58 -0.38
C GLU A 53 -4.83 -4.66 -1.42
N PRO A 54 -4.24 -5.85 -1.65
CA PRO A 54 -3.17 -5.99 -2.60
C PRO A 54 -3.69 -5.53 -3.96
N THR A 55 -3.08 -4.49 -4.50
CA THR A 55 -3.37 -4.02 -5.84
C THR A 55 -3.36 -5.23 -6.76
N PRO A 56 -4.46 -5.49 -7.50
CA PRO A 56 -4.49 -6.65 -8.36
C PRO A 56 -3.31 -6.51 -9.34
N LYS A 57 -2.53 -7.59 -9.49
CA LYS A 57 -1.26 -7.62 -10.26
C LYS A 57 -1.46 -7.43 -11.79
N ILE A 58 -2.58 -6.81 -12.20
CA ILE A 58 -2.94 -6.46 -13.58
C ILE A 58 -1.84 -5.62 -14.22
N SER A 59 -1.18 -4.77 -13.41
CA SER A 59 0.01 -4.02 -13.82
C SER A 59 1.13 -4.88 -14.40
N ILE A 60 1.40 -6.00 -13.76
CA ILE A 60 2.44 -6.95 -14.18
C ILE A 60 1.99 -7.65 -15.48
N ILE A 61 0.70 -8.00 -15.57
CA ILE A 61 0.14 -8.73 -16.71
C ILE A 61 0.18 -7.89 -17.99
N TYR A 62 -0.29 -6.63 -17.97
CA TYR A 62 -0.21 -5.79 -19.17
C TYR A 62 1.23 -5.46 -19.54
N SER A 63 2.14 -5.33 -18.56
CA SER A 63 3.56 -5.07 -18.83
C SER A 63 4.23 -6.24 -19.55
N ILE A 64 3.92 -7.47 -19.15
CA ILE A 64 4.37 -8.69 -19.85
C ILE A 64 3.81 -8.73 -21.27
N LEU A 65 2.50 -8.47 -21.46
CA LEU A 65 1.87 -8.41 -22.78
C LEU A 65 2.49 -7.33 -23.69
N PHE A 66 2.85 -6.18 -23.12
CA PHE A 66 3.53 -5.13 -23.86
C PHE A 66 4.96 -5.53 -24.24
N GLY A 67 5.67 -6.24 -23.35
CA GLY A 67 6.98 -6.83 -23.64
C GLY A 67 6.91 -7.87 -24.75
N ILE A 68 5.90 -8.76 -24.73
CA ILE A 68 5.65 -9.74 -25.79
C ILE A 68 5.33 -9.03 -27.11
N ALA A 69 4.47 -8.00 -27.09
CA ALA A 69 4.15 -7.21 -28.28
C ALA A 69 5.39 -6.50 -28.84
N GLY A 70 6.18 -5.84 -28.00
CA GLY A 70 7.41 -5.17 -28.43
C GLY A 70 8.43 -6.14 -29.02
N SER A 71 8.63 -7.30 -28.38
CA SER A 71 9.53 -8.34 -28.87
C SER A 71 9.05 -8.90 -30.20
N ALA A 72 7.76 -9.27 -30.32
CA ALA A 72 7.17 -9.76 -31.56
C ALA A 72 7.27 -8.72 -32.68
N GLY A 73 7.00 -7.45 -32.40
CA GLY A 73 7.09 -6.35 -33.36
C GLY A 73 8.52 -6.16 -33.92
N LEU A 74 9.53 -6.17 -33.03
CA LEU A 74 10.92 -6.08 -33.45
C LEU A 74 11.39 -7.31 -34.23
N SER A 75 10.84 -8.49 -33.93
CA SER A 75 11.15 -9.74 -34.65
C SER A 75 10.54 -9.81 -36.05
N ILE A 76 9.50 -9.03 -36.38
CA ILE A 76 8.91 -9.02 -37.73
C ILE A 76 9.92 -8.53 -38.78
N ILE A 77 10.76 -7.54 -38.45
CA ILE A 77 11.73 -6.94 -39.38
C ILE A 77 12.76 -7.96 -39.91
N PRO A 78 13.49 -8.72 -39.06
CA PRO A 78 14.43 -9.72 -39.54
C PRO A 78 13.71 -10.90 -40.23
N ILE A 79 12.53 -11.31 -39.76
CA ILE A 79 11.74 -12.39 -40.37
C ILE A 79 11.29 -12.02 -41.79
N ALA A 80 10.92 -10.76 -42.03
CA ALA A 80 10.55 -10.28 -43.36
C ALA A 80 11.74 -10.20 -44.32
N LYS A 81 12.97 -10.09 -43.81
CA LYS A 81 14.21 -10.04 -44.61
C LYS A 81 14.87 -11.40 -44.80
N SER A 82 14.53 -12.40 -43.98
CA SER A 82 15.13 -13.73 -44.07
C SER A 82 14.52 -14.55 -45.19
N GLU A 83 15.37 -15.08 -46.07
CA GLU A 83 14.97 -16.04 -47.10
C GLU A 83 15.04 -17.47 -46.53
N GLY A 84 14.07 -18.32 -46.89
CA GLY A 84 14.04 -19.74 -46.46
C GLY A 84 13.11 -20.07 -45.29
N LEU A 85 12.32 -19.12 -44.77
CA LEU A 85 11.28 -19.40 -43.78
C LEU A 85 9.97 -19.85 -44.43
N ALA A 86 9.22 -20.68 -43.70
CA ALA A 86 7.89 -21.07 -44.12
C ALA A 86 6.95 -19.86 -44.18
N SER A 87 6.12 -19.79 -45.22
CA SER A 87 5.27 -18.63 -45.53
C SER A 87 4.25 -18.28 -44.45
N TRP A 88 3.95 -19.20 -43.53
CA TRP A 88 3.02 -18.99 -42.42
C TRP A 88 3.65 -18.27 -41.21
N VAL A 89 4.98 -18.20 -41.12
CA VAL A 89 5.67 -17.66 -39.94
C VAL A 89 5.47 -16.15 -39.81
N ALA A 90 5.64 -15.39 -40.89
CA ALA A 90 5.46 -13.94 -40.86
C ALA A 90 4.02 -13.52 -40.50
N PRO A 91 2.96 -14.10 -41.12
CA PRO A 91 1.58 -13.86 -40.70
C PRO A 91 1.31 -14.17 -39.23
N LEU A 92 1.88 -15.25 -38.70
CA LEU A 92 1.68 -15.64 -37.30
C LEU A 92 2.26 -14.61 -36.33
N TYR A 93 3.45 -14.08 -36.60
CA TYR A 93 4.06 -13.00 -35.79
C TYR A 93 3.26 -11.69 -35.84
N VAL A 94 2.68 -11.37 -37.01
CA VAL A 94 1.77 -10.21 -37.14
C VAL A 94 0.50 -10.43 -36.31
N CYS A 95 -0.08 -11.64 -36.35
CA CYS A 95 -1.26 -11.97 -35.55
C CYS A 95 -0.96 -11.92 -34.04
N THR A 96 0.17 -12.45 -33.58
CA THR A 96 0.54 -12.41 -32.15
C THR A 96 0.80 -10.98 -31.69
N PHE A 97 1.43 -10.15 -32.53
CA PHE A 97 1.62 -8.73 -32.25
C PHE A 97 0.29 -8.01 -32.04
N ILE A 98 -0.64 -8.12 -33.01
CA ILE A 98 -1.95 -7.48 -32.93
C ILE A 98 -2.76 -7.99 -31.74
N PHE A 99 -2.78 -9.30 -31.52
CA PHE A 99 -3.51 -9.91 -30.42
C PHE A 99 -2.99 -9.45 -29.05
N SER A 100 -1.67 -9.43 -28.88
CA SER A 100 -1.04 -8.98 -27.63
C SER A 100 -1.30 -7.50 -27.37
N LEU A 101 -1.27 -6.67 -28.42
CA LEU A 101 -1.54 -5.24 -28.33
C LEU A 101 -3.00 -4.97 -27.94
N LEU A 102 -3.96 -5.67 -28.56
CA LEU A 102 -5.38 -5.57 -28.20
C LEU A 102 -5.62 -6.00 -26.74
N CYS A 103 -5.01 -7.12 -26.31
CA CYS A 103 -5.12 -7.58 -24.94
C CYS A 103 -4.54 -6.56 -23.95
N ALA A 104 -3.33 -6.04 -24.21
CA ALA A 104 -2.71 -5.01 -23.38
C ALA A 104 -3.59 -3.75 -23.28
N PHE A 105 -4.18 -3.32 -24.40
CA PHE A 105 -5.06 -2.17 -24.45
C PHE A 105 -6.34 -2.38 -23.61
N VAL A 106 -6.97 -3.55 -23.71
CA VAL A 106 -8.16 -3.89 -22.90
C VAL A 106 -7.82 -3.86 -21.41
N PHE A 107 -6.70 -4.46 -20.99
CA PHE A 107 -6.27 -4.44 -19.59
C PHE A 107 -5.98 -3.02 -19.08
N LEU A 108 -5.36 -2.19 -19.91
CA LEU A 108 -5.09 -0.78 -19.59
C LEU A 108 -6.40 0.00 -19.41
N LEU A 109 -7.40 -0.22 -20.26
CA LEU A 109 -8.70 0.41 -20.11
C LEU A 109 -9.41 -0.02 -18.82
N VAL A 110 -9.33 -1.30 -18.47
CA VAL A 110 -9.87 -1.82 -17.20
C VAL A 110 -9.18 -1.13 -16.02
N GLU A 111 -7.87 -0.97 -16.06
CA GLU A 111 -7.12 -0.33 -14.98
C GLU A 111 -7.47 1.16 -14.83
N ILE A 112 -7.53 1.91 -15.93
CA ILE A 112 -7.91 3.34 -15.90
C ILE A 112 -9.35 3.51 -15.42
N LYS A 113 -10.29 2.71 -15.93
CA LYS A 113 -11.72 2.94 -15.69
C LYS A 113 -12.21 2.40 -14.34
N ILE A 114 -11.65 1.29 -13.87
CA ILE A 114 -12.17 0.59 -12.67
C ILE A 114 -11.22 0.76 -11.49
N VAL A 115 -9.91 0.62 -11.71
CA VAL A 115 -8.93 0.51 -10.64
C VAL A 115 -8.42 1.89 -10.20
N GLN A 116 -8.25 2.83 -11.12
CA GLN A 116 -7.75 4.17 -10.80
C GLN A 116 -8.74 5.04 -9.98
N PRO A 117 -10.04 5.16 -10.34
CA PRO A 117 -10.97 5.97 -9.56
C PRO A 117 -11.26 5.39 -8.18
N SER A 118 -11.29 4.07 -8.04
CA SER A 118 -11.47 3.40 -6.75
C SER A 118 -10.28 3.65 -5.81
N LYS A 119 -9.04 3.66 -6.32
CA LYS A 119 -7.85 4.06 -5.53
C LYS A 119 -7.91 5.51 -5.08
N CYS A 120 -8.23 6.43 -6.00
CA CYS A 120 -8.23 7.87 -5.72
C CYS A 120 -9.30 8.24 -4.68
N SER A 121 -10.49 7.65 -4.79
CA SER A 121 -11.57 7.87 -3.81
C SER A 121 -11.19 7.37 -2.41
N ARG A 122 -10.51 6.22 -2.30
CA ARG A 122 -10.09 5.64 -1.01
C ARG A 122 -8.96 6.41 -0.35
N ILE A 123 -8.02 6.94 -1.13
CA ILE A 123 -6.94 7.79 -0.62
C ILE A 123 -7.52 9.13 -0.16
N LYS A 124 -8.46 9.69 -0.92
CA LYS A 124 -9.13 10.94 -0.56
C LYS A 124 -9.92 10.83 0.75
N GLU A 125 -10.57 9.69 1.01
CA GLU A 125 -11.25 9.44 2.29
C GLU A 125 -10.27 9.45 3.47
N ILE A 126 -9.06 8.90 3.30
CA ILE A 126 -8.01 8.95 4.32
C ILE A 126 -7.46 10.38 4.49
N GLU A 127 -7.31 11.12 3.39
CA GLU A 127 -6.88 12.51 3.40
C GLU A 127 -7.89 13.41 4.13
N ASP A 128 -9.19 13.23 3.85
CA ASP A 128 -10.27 13.94 4.55
C ASP A 128 -10.26 13.59 6.06
N ASP A 129 -10.08 12.31 6.43
CA ASP A 129 -9.94 11.87 7.82
C ASP A 129 -8.75 12.53 8.54
N MET A 130 -7.61 12.69 7.84
CA MET A 130 -6.42 13.36 8.38
C MET A 130 -6.65 14.86 8.55
N LYS A 131 -7.31 15.49 7.59
CA LYS A 131 -7.63 16.91 7.62
C LYS A 131 -8.60 17.26 8.75
N ASP A 132 -9.61 16.43 8.99
CA ASP A 132 -10.55 16.60 10.10
C ASP A 132 -9.82 16.58 11.47
N ILE A 133 -8.81 15.73 11.61
CA ILE A 133 -7.98 15.67 12.82
C ILE A 133 -7.12 16.93 12.96
N GLU A 134 -6.53 17.41 11.86
CA GLU A 134 -5.75 18.66 11.85
C GLU A 134 -6.62 19.87 12.23
N ASP A 135 -7.84 19.96 11.70
CA ASP A 135 -8.78 21.07 11.96
C ASP A 135 -9.23 21.10 13.44
N MET A 136 -9.38 19.93 14.10
CA MET A 136 -9.69 19.88 15.53
C MET A 136 -8.62 20.54 16.42
N PHE A 137 -7.34 20.47 16.03
CA PHE A 137 -6.25 21.11 16.78
C PHE A 137 -6.19 22.64 16.58
N ILE A 138 -6.76 23.16 15.49
CA ILE A 138 -6.83 24.60 15.21
C ILE A 138 -7.97 25.23 16.03
N VAL A 139 -9.11 24.54 16.16
CA VAL A 139 -10.27 25.02 16.93
C VAL A 139 -9.98 25.07 18.43
N GLU A 140 -9.29 24.07 19.00
CA GLU A 140 -8.97 24.03 20.43
C GLU A 140 -8.03 25.17 20.88
N ASN A 141 -7.21 25.71 19.97
CA ASN A 141 -6.37 26.89 20.23
C ASN A 141 -7.14 28.22 20.22
N ASN A 142 -8.33 28.29 19.60
CA ASN A 142 -9.11 29.52 19.51
C ASN A 142 -10.07 29.72 20.69
N ASP A 143 -10.39 28.64 21.43
CA ASP A 143 -11.31 28.69 22.58
C ASP A 143 -10.63 28.69 23.96
N THR A 144 -9.30 28.65 24.04
CA THR A 144 -8.57 28.81 25.31
C THR A 144 -8.09 30.24 25.53
N GLY A 145 -9.06 31.16 25.52
CA GLY A 145 -9.01 32.32 26.39
C GLY A 145 -9.75 32.03 27.69
N PRO A 146 -9.11 31.51 28.75
CA PRO A 146 -9.63 31.75 30.09
C PRO A 146 -9.49 33.25 30.35
N LYS A 147 -10.60 33.95 30.13
CA LYS A 147 -10.86 35.26 30.71
C LYS A 147 -10.70 35.03 32.22
N TYR A 148 -9.55 35.40 32.78
CA TYR A 148 -9.34 35.42 34.22
C TYR A 148 -10.34 36.44 34.81
N MET A 149 -11.55 35.98 35.11
CA MET A 149 -12.46 36.65 36.02
C MET A 149 -12.09 36.20 37.42
N THR A 150 -11.56 37.17 38.19
CA THR A 150 -11.82 37.44 39.63
C THR A 150 -11.70 36.27 40.62
N TYR A 151 -11.01 36.42 41.74
CA TYR A 151 -11.20 37.48 42.75
C TYR A 151 -9.89 37.90 43.40
#